data_AF-A0A1W9QPH6-F1
#
_entry.id   AF-A0A1W9QPH6-F1
#
_cell.length_a   1.000
_cell.length_b   1.000
_cell.length_c   1.000
_cell.angle_alpha   90.00
_cell.angle_beta   90.00
_cell.angle_gamma   90.00
#
_symmetry.space_group_name_H-M   'P 1'
#
loop_
_entity.id
_entity.type
_entity.pdbx_description
1 polymer ?
#
loop_
_entity_poly.entity_id
_entity_poly.type
_entity_poly.pdbx_seq_one_letter_code
_entity_poly.pdbx_strand_id
1 'polypeptide(L)'
;MTKLEKNTNLDFYNKIVELLKDARRKVVQFVNKTMVYTYFEIGRTIVEEEQKGKIRAEYGKYLIKELSQKLTREFGKGFSITNLKQMRQFYLIFSKSQTLSDQSQTTETVSVELKKHLPEFNLSWSHYLFLMKIDNPDERKFYEIEAINNGWSLRELQNSALFERLVLSRDKKGVKELSKKGQLIEKPEDTVKDPYILEFLGLPEETKYSETELEQKIIDKLEHFLLELGKGFTFVGRQVRFTFDDKHFRIDLVFYNRILQCFVLIDLKIGEISHQNLGQMQMYVNYYDRKVKLENENKTIGIILCRTKNETLVEMTLPENNEQIFASKYLTVLPSKEELKKLIDNKDNE
;
A
#
# COMPACT_ATOMS: atom_id res chain seq x y z
N MET A 1 17.30 10.16 -48.06
CA MET A 1 16.63 9.42 -46.99
C MET A 1 15.57 10.30 -46.34
N THR A 2 14.32 10.01 -46.67
CA THR A 2 13.12 10.78 -46.31
C THR A 2 12.86 10.68 -44.80
N LYS A 3 12.23 11.71 -44.22
CA LYS A 3 11.90 11.81 -42.79
C LYS A 3 11.17 10.57 -42.21
N LEU A 4 10.50 9.80 -43.08
CA LEU A 4 9.86 8.52 -42.78
C LEU A 4 10.86 7.41 -42.40
N GLU A 5 11.97 7.25 -43.14
CA GLU A 5 12.96 6.18 -42.93
C GLU A 5 13.75 6.38 -41.62
N LYS A 6 13.98 7.64 -41.20
CA LYS A 6 14.60 7.96 -39.91
C LYS A 6 13.71 7.58 -38.72
N ASN A 7 12.39 7.69 -38.86
CA ASN A 7 11.43 7.35 -37.80
C ASN A 7 11.28 5.83 -37.63
N THR A 8 11.31 5.07 -38.73
CA THR A 8 11.25 3.60 -38.71
C THR A 8 12.48 2.99 -38.04
N ASN A 9 13.67 3.58 -38.25
CA ASN A 9 14.91 3.10 -37.66
C ASN A 9 14.98 3.37 -36.14
N LEU A 10 14.41 4.49 -35.69
CA LEU A 10 14.30 4.82 -34.27
C LEU A 10 13.30 3.90 -33.54
N ASP A 11 12.16 3.58 -34.17
CA ASP A 11 11.18 2.63 -33.64
C ASP A 11 11.76 1.20 -33.55
N PHE A 12 12.50 0.77 -34.58
CA PHE A 12 13.21 -0.51 -34.59
C PHE A 12 14.28 -0.60 -33.48
N TYR A 13 15.10 0.44 -33.33
CA TYR A 13 16.09 0.53 -32.25
C TYR A 13 15.43 0.51 -30.87
N ASN A 14 14.36 1.29 -30.66
CA ASN A 14 13.63 1.33 -29.39
C ASN A 14 13.03 -0.03 -29.04
N LYS A 15 12.46 -0.76 -30.02
CA LYS A 15 11.98 -2.14 -29.82
C LYS A 15 13.08 -3.09 -29.37
N ILE A 16 14.28 -3.01 -29.96
CA ILE A 16 15.43 -3.82 -29.52
C ILE A 16 15.86 -3.42 -28.10
N VAL A 17 15.91 -2.13 -27.79
CA VAL A 17 16.23 -1.64 -26.44
C VAL A 17 15.20 -2.13 -25.41
N GLU A 18 13.91 -2.12 -25.75
CA GLU A 18 12.85 -2.68 -24.90
C GLU A 18 13.02 -4.18 -24.69
N LEU A 19 13.29 -4.97 -25.74
CA LEU A 19 13.58 -6.40 -25.61
C LEU A 19 14.77 -6.68 -24.68
N LEU A 20 15.85 -5.89 -24.79
CA LEU A 20 17.02 -6.02 -23.93
C LEU A 20 16.72 -5.61 -22.48
N LYS A 21 15.93 -4.55 -22.27
CA LYS A 21 15.47 -4.14 -20.94
C LYS A 21 14.58 -5.22 -20.33
N ASP A 22 13.69 -5.82 -21.09
CA ASP A 22 12.80 -6.90 -20.65
C ASP A 22 13.55 -8.15 -20.25
N ALA A 23 14.51 -8.58 -21.07
CA ALA A 23 15.39 -9.69 -20.74
C ALA A 23 16.12 -9.45 -19.41
N ARG A 24 16.68 -8.24 -19.22
CA ARG A 24 17.34 -7.87 -17.95
C ARG A 24 16.36 -7.85 -16.77
N ARG A 25 15.16 -7.30 -16.93
CA ARG A 25 14.12 -7.30 -15.89
C ARG A 25 13.75 -8.72 -15.46
N LYS A 26 13.52 -9.62 -16.42
CA LYS A 26 13.20 -11.03 -16.16
C LYS A 26 14.32 -11.76 -15.42
N VAL A 27 15.58 -11.54 -15.82
CA VAL A 27 16.75 -12.11 -15.13
C VAL A 27 16.81 -11.63 -13.68
N VAL A 28 16.65 -10.33 -13.43
CA VAL A 28 16.68 -9.76 -12.08
C VAL A 28 15.54 -10.32 -11.22
N GLN A 29 14.32 -10.43 -11.75
CA GLN A 29 13.19 -11.03 -11.05
C GLN A 29 13.42 -12.50 -10.70
N PHE A 30 13.91 -13.29 -11.66
CA PHE A 30 14.23 -14.69 -11.45
C PHE A 30 15.31 -14.87 -10.37
N VAL A 31 16.42 -14.11 -10.48
CA VAL A 31 17.49 -14.13 -9.47
C VAL A 31 16.96 -13.76 -8.10
N ASN A 32 16.15 -12.70 -7.97
CA ASN A 32 15.57 -12.30 -6.69
C ASN A 32 14.71 -13.41 -6.08
N LYS A 33 13.87 -14.07 -6.89
CA LYS A 33 13.01 -15.19 -6.43
C LYS A 33 13.87 -16.36 -5.95
N THR A 34 14.83 -16.80 -6.76
CA THR A 34 15.76 -17.90 -6.41
C THR A 34 16.56 -17.61 -5.14
N MET A 35 17.01 -16.36 -4.97
CA MET A 35 17.75 -15.94 -3.78
C MET A 35 16.89 -16.03 -2.51
N VAL A 36 15.63 -15.60 -2.55
CA VAL A 36 14.74 -15.68 -1.39
C VAL A 36 14.50 -17.14 -0.98
N TYR A 37 14.24 -18.03 -1.94
CA TYR A 37 14.12 -19.46 -1.66
C TYR A 37 15.40 -20.05 -1.07
N THR A 38 16.56 -19.72 -1.65
CA THR A 38 17.86 -20.20 -1.17
C THR A 38 18.11 -19.75 0.27
N TYR A 39 17.79 -18.49 0.60
CA TYR A 39 17.92 -17.94 1.95
C TYR A 39 16.94 -18.59 2.94
N PHE A 40 15.73 -18.93 2.52
CA PHE A 40 14.79 -19.71 3.33
C PHE A 40 15.36 -21.10 3.66
N GLU A 41 15.88 -21.80 2.66
CA GLU A 41 16.47 -23.13 2.81
C GLU A 41 17.72 -23.12 3.68
N ILE A 42 18.61 -22.13 3.52
CA ILE A 42 19.75 -21.95 4.43
C ILE A 42 19.27 -21.76 5.86
N GLY A 43 18.23 -20.94 6.06
CA GLY A 43 17.60 -20.75 7.36
C GLY A 43 17.07 -22.06 7.96
N ARG A 44 16.38 -22.88 7.16
CA ARG A 44 15.90 -24.21 7.55
C ARG A 44 17.03 -25.12 7.99
N THR A 45 18.07 -25.24 7.17
CA THR A 45 19.25 -26.08 7.46
C THR A 45 19.93 -25.66 8.76
N ILE A 46 20.08 -24.35 8.99
CA ILE A 46 20.64 -23.84 10.25
C ILE A 46 19.78 -24.27 11.45
N VAL A 47 18.46 -24.12 11.37
CA VAL A 47 17.55 -24.49 12.47
C VAL A 47 17.53 -25.99 12.72
N GLU A 48 17.49 -26.81 11.67
CA GLU A 48 17.54 -28.28 11.79
C GLU A 48 18.86 -28.75 12.43
N GLU A 49 19.98 -28.15 12.06
CA GLU A 49 21.30 -28.47 12.61
C GLU A 49 21.43 -28.03 14.08
N GLU A 50 20.91 -26.85 14.43
CA GLU A 50 20.82 -26.39 15.83
C GLU A 50 19.94 -27.31 16.69
N GLN A 51 18.88 -27.90 16.13
CA GLN A 51 17.97 -28.80 16.85
C GLN A 51 18.57 -30.19 17.09
N LYS A 52 19.39 -30.70 16.15
CA LYS A 52 20.11 -31.98 16.30
C LYS A 52 21.23 -31.89 17.35
N GLY A 53 21.83 -30.72 17.53
CA GLY A 53 22.77 -30.44 18.63
C GLY A 53 22.04 -29.99 19.90
N LYS A 54 21.87 -30.86 20.90
CA LYS A 54 21.19 -30.57 22.18
C LYS A 54 21.36 -29.12 22.72
N ILE A 55 20.29 -28.33 22.63
CA ILE A 55 19.84 -27.22 23.51
C ILE A 55 20.95 -26.40 24.20
N ARG A 56 21.92 -25.85 23.46
CA ARG A 56 22.76 -24.75 23.99
C ARG A 56 22.79 -23.60 23.01
N ALA A 57 22.29 -22.44 23.44
CA ALA A 57 22.35 -21.19 22.68
C ALA A 57 23.81 -20.81 22.32
N GLU A 58 24.80 -21.30 23.08
CA GLU A 58 26.22 -21.14 22.77
C GLU A 58 26.68 -21.95 21.55
N TYR A 59 26.12 -23.16 21.35
CA TYR A 59 26.44 -24.01 20.19
C TYR A 59 25.98 -23.36 18.89
N GLY A 60 24.75 -22.82 18.86
CA GLY A 60 24.23 -22.08 17.69
C GLY A 60 25.03 -20.80 17.38
N LYS A 61 25.49 -20.07 18.42
CA LYS A 61 26.37 -18.90 18.23
C LYS A 61 27.71 -19.28 17.60
N TYR A 62 28.30 -20.40 18.01
CA TYR A 62 29.56 -20.89 17.43
C TYR A 62 29.37 -21.39 15.99
N LEU A 63 28.29 -22.15 15.74
CA LEU A 63 27.93 -22.67 14.42
C LEU A 63 27.79 -21.55 13.38
N ILE A 64 27.01 -20.50 13.66
CA ILE A 64 26.81 -19.39 12.71
C ILE A 64 28.13 -18.65 12.46
N LYS A 65 28.97 -18.49 13.48
CA LYS A 65 30.27 -17.81 13.34
C LYS A 65 31.21 -18.60 12.43
N GLU A 66 31.33 -19.91 12.62
CA GLU A 66 32.15 -20.78 11.77
C GLU A 66 31.60 -20.83 10.34
N LEU A 67 30.28 -21.00 10.19
CA LEU A 67 29.60 -21.03 8.90
C LEU A 67 29.82 -19.73 8.13
N SER A 68 29.72 -18.58 8.80
CA SER A 68 29.99 -17.26 8.18
C SER A 68 31.42 -17.17 7.65
N GLN A 69 32.42 -17.63 8.41
CA GLN A 69 33.82 -17.60 7.97
C GLN A 69 34.05 -18.48 6.75
N LYS A 70 33.50 -19.70 6.74
CA LYS A 70 33.64 -20.64 5.61
C LYS A 70 32.94 -20.12 4.36
N LEU A 71 31.66 -19.75 4.47
CA LEU A 71 30.87 -19.27 3.33
C LEU A 71 31.38 -17.94 2.77
N THR A 72 31.88 -17.04 3.63
CA THR A 72 32.47 -15.77 3.16
C THR A 72 33.78 -16.01 2.39
N ARG A 73 34.57 -17.01 2.77
CA ARG A 73 35.79 -17.39 2.03
C ARG A 73 35.49 -18.01 0.68
N GLU A 74 34.45 -18.84 0.60
CA GLU A 74 34.10 -19.61 -0.60
C GLU A 74 33.24 -18.81 -1.59
N PHE A 75 32.23 -18.08 -1.10
CA PHE A 75 31.23 -17.39 -1.92
C PHE A 75 31.29 -15.85 -1.82
N GLY A 76 32.15 -15.30 -0.95
CA GLY A 76 32.35 -13.86 -0.84
C GLY A 76 31.29 -13.12 -0.01
N LYS A 77 30.99 -11.89 -0.42
CA LYS A 77 30.08 -10.98 0.31
C LYS A 77 28.64 -11.52 0.28
N GLY A 78 27.95 -11.48 1.42
CA GLY A 78 26.55 -11.94 1.54
C GLY A 78 26.31 -12.94 2.67
N PHE A 79 27.37 -13.57 3.19
CA PHE A 79 27.30 -14.60 4.24
C PHE A 79 27.89 -14.14 5.58
N SER A 80 27.67 -12.87 5.92
CA SER A 80 28.02 -12.34 7.24
C SER A 80 27.23 -13.05 8.34
N ILE A 81 27.74 -13.02 9.57
CA ILE A 81 27.04 -13.52 10.76
C ILE A 81 25.62 -12.92 10.84
N THR A 82 25.49 -11.63 10.55
CA THR A 82 24.20 -10.94 10.54
C THR A 82 23.26 -11.50 9.49
N ASN A 83 23.73 -11.71 8.26
CA ASN A 83 22.90 -12.25 7.18
C ASN A 83 22.45 -13.69 7.46
N LEU A 84 23.33 -14.54 7.99
CA LEU A 84 22.96 -15.91 8.38
C LEU A 84 21.93 -15.93 9.52
N LYS A 85 22.04 -15.01 10.49
CA LYS A 85 21.01 -14.82 11.51
C LYS A 85 19.67 -14.37 10.89
N GLN A 86 19.69 -13.49 9.90
CA GLN A 86 18.49 -13.06 9.17
C GLN A 86 17.87 -14.22 8.38
N MET A 87 18.66 -15.05 7.70
CA MET A 87 18.16 -16.25 7.00
C MET A 87 17.50 -17.24 7.98
N ARG A 88 18.14 -17.48 9.12
CA ARG A 88 17.57 -18.28 10.22
C ARG A 88 16.25 -17.71 10.73
N GLN A 89 16.22 -16.40 11.01
CA GLN A 89 15.01 -15.70 11.44
C GLN A 89 13.90 -15.77 10.39
N PHE A 90 14.25 -15.65 9.11
CA PHE A 90 13.33 -15.74 7.98
C PHE A 90 12.63 -17.08 7.95
N TYR A 91 13.38 -18.19 8.07
CA TYR A 91 12.78 -19.51 8.20
C TYR A 91 11.85 -19.60 9.42
N LEU A 92 12.25 -19.14 10.60
CA LEU A 92 11.44 -19.23 11.82
C LEU A 92 10.12 -18.44 11.75
N ILE A 93 10.12 -17.30 11.05
CA ILE A 93 8.94 -16.44 10.89
C ILE A 93 7.99 -17.03 9.84
N PHE A 94 8.51 -17.39 8.67
CA PHE A 94 7.67 -17.77 7.52
C PHE A 94 7.38 -19.28 7.43
N SER A 95 8.05 -20.14 8.18
CA SER A 95 7.69 -21.56 8.32
C SER A 95 6.36 -21.77 9.06
N LYS A 96 6.03 -20.88 10.00
CA LYS A 96 4.78 -20.96 10.79
C LYS A 96 3.53 -20.52 10.01
N SER A 97 3.69 -19.77 8.92
CA SER A 97 2.56 -19.26 8.12
C SER A 97 1.90 -20.35 7.25
N GLN A 98 2.56 -21.51 7.07
CA GLN A 98 2.00 -22.65 6.32
C GLN A 98 0.81 -23.30 7.04
N THR A 99 0.80 -23.35 8.36
CA THR A 99 -0.27 -24.04 9.12
C THR A 99 -1.63 -23.37 9.00
N LEU A 100 -1.69 -22.11 8.53
CA LEU A 100 -2.94 -21.34 8.38
C LEU A 100 -3.41 -21.19 6.93
N SER A 101 -2.58 -21.54 5.93
CA SER A 101 -2.92 -21.43 4.50
C SER A 101 -3.43 -22.76 3.90
N ASP A 102 -3.12 -23.90 4.51
CA ASP A 102 -3.58 -25.24 4.08
C ASP A 102 -5.09 -25.51 4.25
N GLN A 103 -5.88 -24.55 4.76
CA GLN A 103 -7.34 -24.67 4.80
C GLN A 103 -8.08 -24.09 3.59
N SER A 104 -7.36 -23.53 2.61
CA SER A 104 -8.02 -22.96 1.43
C SER A 104 -7.16 -23.11 0.19
N GLN A 105 -7.35 -24.23 -0.51
CA GLN A 105 -7.55 -24.34 -1.97
C GLN A 105 -7.08 -25.71 -2.46
N THR A 106 -8.04 -26.62 -2.58
CA THR A 106 -7.94 -27.77 -3.47
C THR A 106 -8.07 -27.27 -4.91
N THR A 107 -7.02 -27.41 -5.70
CA THR A 107 -7.17 -27.57 -7.14
C THR A 107 -6.06 -28.49 -7.63
N GLU A 108 -6.49 -29.68 -8.02
CA GLU A 108 -5.67 -30.73 -8.61
C GLU A 108 -5.19 -30.27 -9.99
N THR A 109 -3.88 -30.30 -10.22
CA THR A 109 -3.37 -30.89 -11.46
C THR A 109 -1.92 -31.34 -11.28
N VAL A 110 -1.72 -32.58 -11.69
CA VAL A 110 -0.56 -33.43 -11.53
C VAL A 110 0.65 -32.87 -12.28
N SER A 111 1.74 -32.55 -11.57
CA SER A 111 3.11 -32.83 -12.04
C SER A 111 4.18 -32.48 -10.99
N VAL A 112 4.97 -33.51 -10.68
CA VAL A 112 6.27 -33.54 -9.96
C VAL A 112 6.20 -33.54 -8.42
N GLU A 113 6.20 -34.75 -7.89
CA GLU A 113 6.23 -35.20 -6.49
C GLU A 113 7.53 -34.87 -5.72
N LEU A 114 8.00 -33.61 -5.77
CA LEU A 114 9.08 -33.12 -4.90
C LEU A 114 8.75 -31.81 -4.16
N LYS A 115 7.54 -31.25 -4.34
CA LYS A 115 7.08 -30.07 -3.59
C LYS A 115 6.39 -30.49 -2.29
N LYS A 116 7.16 -30.89 -1.28
CA LYS A 116 6.70 -30.64 0.09
C LYS A 116 6.57 -29.12 0.20
N HIS A 117 5.32 -28.65 0.28
CA HIS A 117 4.86 -27.26 0.36
C HIS A 117 5.99 -26.28 0.73
N LEU A 118 6.51 -25.53 -0.24
CA LEU A 118 7.40 -24.40 0.01
C LEU A 118 6.54 -23.13 -0.01
N PRO A 119 6.73 -22.17 0.91
CA PRO A 119 5.95 -20.93 0.87
C PRO A 119 6.16 -20.23 -0.48
N GLU A 120 5.10 -19.68 -1.05
CA GLU A 120 5.25 -18.93 -2.30
C GLU A 120 5.81 -17.53 -1.99
N PHE A 121 7.09 -17.31 -2.32
CA PHE A 121 7.74 -16.02 -2.12
C PHE A 121 7.66 -15.18 -3.39
N ASN A 122 6.88 -14.10 -3.31
CA ASN A 122 6.61 -13.19 -4.44
C ASN A 122 7.24 -11.80 -4.26
N LEU A 123 7.89 -11.55 -3.11
CA LEU A 123 8.62 -10.31 -2.84
C LEU A 123 10.14 -10.53 -2.86
N SER A 124 10.91 -9.45 -3.03
CA SER A 124 12.37 -9.53 -2.96
C SER A 124 12.88 -9.70 -1.52
N TRP A 125 14.13 -10.14 -1.35
CA TRP A 125 14.77 -10.29 -0.04
C TRP A 125 14.70 -9.02 0.83
N SER A 126 14.83 -7.84 0.22
CA SER A 126 14.76 -6.58 0.95
C SER A 126 13.38 -6.29 1.55
N HIS A 127 12.30 -6.73 0.89
CA HIS A 127 10.94 -6.66 1.46
C HIS A 127 10.83 -7.59 2.66
N TYR A 128 11.30 -8.83 2.54
CA TYR A 128 11.26 -9.78 3.65
C TYR A 128 12.13 -9.32 4.84
N LEU A 129 13.28 -8.71 4.60
CA LEU A 129 14.08 -8.07 5.65
C LEU A 129 13.32 -6.97 6.41
N PHE A 130 12.46 -6.21 5.71
CA PHE A 130 11.62 -5.21 6.35
C PHE A 130 10.45 -5.86 7.10
N LEU A 131 9.72 -6.78 6.46
CA LEU A 131 8.59 -7.50 7.06
C LEU A 131 8.98 -8.26 8.33
N MET A 132 10.20 -8.81 8.40
CA MET A 132 10.72 -9.48 9.61
C MET A 132 10.91 -8.54 10.81
N LYS A 133 10.99 -7.22 10.60
CA LYS A 133 11.09 -6.21 11.68
C LYS A 133 9.74 -5.85 12.27
N ILE A 134 8.65 -6.21 11.60
CA ILE A 134 7.29 -5.96 12.08
C ILE A 134 6.97 -7.03 13.12
N ASP A 135 6.73 -6.63 14.37
CA ASP A 135 6.46 -7.58 15.46
C ASP A 135 5.07 -8.22 15.33
N ASN A 136 4.06 -7.43 14.96
CA ASN A 136 2.69 -7.89 14.79
C ASN A 136 2.55 -8.81 13.56
N PRO A 137 2.20 -10.10 13.73
CA PRO A 137 2.05 -11.04 12.62
C PRO A 137 0.93 -10.66 11.64
N ASP A 138 -0.15 -10.05 12.13
CA ASP A 138 -1.30 -9.64 11.32
C ASP A 138 -0.92 -8.47 10.40
N GLU A 139 -0.28 -7.45 10.97
CA GLU A 139 0.29 -6.31 10.24
C GLU A 139 1.29 -6.78 9.17
N ARG A 140 2.19 -7.70 9.53
CA ARG A 140 3.19 -8.26 8.61
C ARG A 140 2.51 -8.92 7.41
N LYS A 141 1.48 -9.72 7.64
CA LYS A 141 0.78 -10.45 6.58
C LYS A 141 -0.03 -9.51 5.69
N PHE A 142 -0.68 -8.50 6.27
CA PHE A 142 -1.35 -7.45 5.49
C PHE A 142 -0.38 -6.77 4.52
N TYR A 143 0.77 -6.32 5.02
CA TYR A 143 1.76 -5.65 4.19
C TYR A 143 2.38 -6.56 3.13
N GLU A 144 2.55 -7.85 3.41
CA GLU A 144 2.98 -8.83 2.41
C GLU A 144 1.96 -8.93 1.27
N ILE A 145 0.67 -9.08 1.59
CA ILE A 145 -0.41 -9.16 0.60
C ILE A 145 -0.51 -7.88 -0.22
N GLU A 146 -0.50 -6.72 0.42
CA GLU A 146 -0.62 -5.43 -0.28
C GLU A 146 0.59 -5.12 -1.15
N ALA A 147 1.81 -5.44 -0.70
CA ALA A 147 2.99 -5.25 -1.52
C ALA A 147 2.96 -6.13 -2.79
N ILE A 148 2.45 -7.36 -2.69
CA ILE A 148 2.29 -8.25 -3.85
C ILE A 148 1.20 -7.72 -4.79
N ASN A 149 0.02 -7.41 -4.25
CA ASN A 149 -1.14 -7.00 -5.06
C ASN A 149 -0.94 -5.70 -5.81
N ASN A 150 -0.22 -4.75 -5.22
CA ASN A 150 0.03 -3.43 -5.81
C ASN A 150 1.41 -3.30 -6.46
N GLY A 151 2.26 -4.33 -6.37
CA GLY A 151 3.64 -4.27 -6.84
C GLY A 151 4.48 -3.19 -6.14
N TRP A 152 4.25 -2.97 -4.85
CA TRP A 152 4.97 -1.94 -4.10
C TRP A 152 6.48 -2.23 -4.07
N SER A 153 7.25 -1.16 -4.27
CA SER A 153 8.65 -1.10 -3.93
C SER A 153 8.86 -1.07 -2.42
N LEU A 154 10.09 -1.36 -1.99
CA LEU A 154 10.47 -1.34 -0.58
C LEU A 154 10.18 0.01 0.09
N ARG A 155 10.35 1.11 -0.66
CA ARG A 155 10.14 2.47 -0.15
C ARG A 155 8.66 2.75 0.08
N GLU A 156 7.79 2.32 -0.83
CA GLU A 156 6.34 2.44 -0.68
C GLU A 156 5.84 1.60 0.49
N LEU A 157 6.36 0.38 0.64
CA LEU A 157 6.08 -0.47 1.79
C LEU A 157 6.48 0.19 3.12
N GLN A 158 7.68 0.79 3.18
CA GLN A 158 8.20 1.46 4.38
C GLN A 158 7.42 2.70 4.81
N ASN A 159 6.90 3.47 3.85
CA ASN A 159 6.32 4.79 4.12
C ASN A 159 4.79 4.77 4.25
N SER A 160 4.13 3.62 4.09
CA SER A 160 2.67 3.60 3.97
C SER A 160 1.93 3.78 5.30
N ALA A 161 2.43 3.21 6.41
CA ALA A 161 1.71 3.07 7.69
C ALA A 161 0.21 2.70 7.49
N LEU A 162 -0.10 1.98 6.41
CA LEU A 162 -1.46 1.80 5.92
C LEU A 162 -2.28 0.91 6.85
N PHE A 163 -1.65 -0.11 7.44
CA PHE A 163 -2.32 -1.04 8.34
C PHE A 163 -2.90 -0.29 9.54
N GLU A 164 -2.09 0.53 10.20
CA GLU A 164 -2.49 1.30 11.38
C GLU A 164 -3.63 2.28 11.07
N ARG A 165 -3.65 2.85 9.87
CA ARG A 165 -4.68 3.81 9.43
C ARG A 165 -5.99 3.14 9.03
N LEU A 166 -5.92 1.95 8.42
CA LEU A 166 -7.12 1.18 8.15
C LEU A 166 -7.74 0.62 9.43
N VAL A 167 -6.91 0.26 10.43
CA VAL A 167 -7.37 -0.14 11.76
C VAL A 167 -8.19 0.97 12.43
N LEU A 168 -7.78 2.25 12.30
CA LEU A 168 -8.53 3.41 12.83
C LEU A 168 -9.94 3.56 12.25
N SER A 169 -10.17 3.02 11.05
CA SER A 169 -11.42 3.15 10.29
C SER A 169 -12.32 1.90 10.37
N ARG A 170 -11.88 0.82 11.03
CA ARG A 170 -12.57 -0.50 10.97
C ARG A 170 -12.69 -1.17 12.35
N ASP A 171 -13.65 -2.07 12.46
CA ASP A 171 -13.85 -2.90 13.66
C ASP A 171 -12.85 -4.07 13.76
N LYS A 172 -12.80 -4.73 14.93
CA LYS A 172 -11.87 -5.86 15.20
C LYS A 172 -12.01 -7.02 14.20
N LYS A 173 -13.20 -7.23 13.61
CA LYS A 173 -13.42 -8.27 12.59
C LYS A 173 -12.81 -7.85 11.25
N GLY A 174 -13.05 -6.61 10.82
CA GLY A 174 -12.49 -6.04 9.60
C GLY A 174 -10.96 -6.03 9.61
N VAL A 175 -10.34 -5.74 10.75
CA VAL A 175 -8.86 -5.80 10.90
C VAL A 175 -8.31 -7.21 10.67
N LYS A 176 -8.99 -8.26 11.15
CA LYS A 176 -8.55 -9.64 10.97
C LYS A 176 -8.71 -10.12 9.52
N GLU A 177 -9.68 -9.55 8.79
CA GLU A 177 -9.84 -9.83 7.36
C GLU A 177 -8.76 -9.17 6.51
N LEU A 178 -8.32 -7.95 6.86
CA LEU A 178 -7.20 -7.27 6.20
C LEU A 178 -5.94 -8.16 6.16
N SER A 179 -5.62 -8.83 7.26
CA SER A 179 -4.45 -9.71 7.37
C SER A 179 -4.58 -11.01 6.58
N LYS A 180 -5.78 -11.39 6.15
CA LYS A 180 -6.03 -12.62 5.38
C LYS A 180 -6.17 -12.36 3.89
N LYS A 181 -6.87 -11.30 3.51
CA LYS A 181 -7.26 -11.01 2.12
C LYS A 181 -6.64 -9.73 1.56
N GLY A 182 -5.95 -8.95 2.38
CA GLY A 182 -5.54 -7.58 2.03
C GLY A 182 -6.70 -6.61 2.13
N GLN A 183 -6.54 -5.41 1.57
CA GLN A 183 -7.62 -4.45 1.45
C GLN A 183 -8.60 -4.90 0.35
N LEU A 184 -9.78 -5.35 0.76
CA LEU A 184 -10.95 -5.51 -0.10
C LEU A 184 -11.73 -4.20 -0.11
N ILE A 185 -12.10 -3.75 -1.31
CA ILE A 185 -12.90 -2.56 -1.54
C ILE A 185 -14.26 -3.05 -2.04
N GLU A 186 -15.25 -3.08 -1.15
CA GLU A 186 -16.63 -3.44 -1.49
C GLU A 186 -17.57 -2.25 -1.33
N LYS A 187 -17.31 -1.41 -0.33
CA LYS A 187 -18.13 -0.23 -0.02
C LYS A 187 -17.32 1.07 -0.10
N PRO A 188 -17.98 2.24 -0.25
CA PRO A 188 -17.32 3.54 -0.23
C PRO A 188 -16.38 3.75 0.96
N GLU A 189 -16.80 3.34 2.16
CA GLU A 189 -16.05 3.52 3.41
C GLU A 189 -14.70 2.78 3.37
N ASP A 190 -14.60 1.67 2.63
CA ASP A 190 -13.37 0.88 2.52
C ASP A 190 -12.23 1.61 1.81
N THR A 191 -12.56 2.65 1.03
CA THR A 191 -11.59 3.46 0.28
C THR A 191 -11.09 4.67 1.06
N VAL A 192 -11.81 5.05 2.12
CA VAL A 192 -11.51 6.25 2.90
C VAL A 192 -10.47 5.92 3.97
N LYS A 193 -9.36 6.66 3.98
CA LYS A 193 -8.32 6.57 5.00
C LYS A 193 -8.48 7.72 5.98
N ASP A 194 -8.19 7.48 7.26
CA ASP A 194 -8.18 8.55 8.26
C ASP A 194 -7.01 8.32 9.25
N PRO A 195 -5.94 9.13 9.21
CA PRO A 195 -5.68 10.25 8.29
C PRO A 195 -5.05 9.85 6.93
N TYR A 196 -5.07 10.73 5.94
CA TYR A 196 -4.20 10.66 4.76
C TYR A 196 -2.81 11.25 5.04
N ILE A 197 -1.74 10.62 4.58
CA ILE A 197 -0.36 11.07 4.80
C ILE A 197 0.19 11.71 3.52
N LEU A 198 0.44 13.01 3.59
CA LEU A 198 0.91 13.84 2.48
C LEU A 198 2.37 14.29 2.64
N GLU A 199 3.19 13.52 3.38
CA GLU A 199 4.62 13.82 3.61
C GLU A 199 5.43 13.95 2.31
N PHE A 200 5.04 13.20 1.28
CA PHE A 200 5.68 13.24 -0.03
C PHE A 200 5.59 14.62 -0.71
N LEU A 201 4.72 15.53 -0.25
CA LEU A 201 4.63 16.90 -0.72
C LEU A 201 5.79 17.78 -0.22
N GLY A 202 6.56 17.31 0.77
CA GLY A 202 7.64 18.08 1.39
C GLY A 202 7.15 19.39 1.99
N LEU A 203 5.92 19.40 2.53
CA LEU A 203 5.33 20.58 3.16
C LEU A 203 5.82 20.67 4.61
N PRO A 204 6.44 21.79 5.03
CA PRO A 204 6.75 22.00 6.43
C PRO A 204 5.46 22.13 7.23
N GLU A 205 5.43 21.48 8.39
CA GLU A 205 4.25 21.33 9.26
C GLU A 205 3.64 22.68 9.69
N GLU A 206 4.47 23.73 9.79
CA GLU A 206 4.06 25.06 10.27
C GLU A 206 3.78 26.10 9.18
N THR A 207 3.87 25.73 7.89
CA THR A 207 3.72 26.72 6.82
C THR A 207 2.26 27.05 6.55
N LYS A 208 1.93 28.34 6.41
CA LYS A 208 0.62 28.80 5.89
C LYS A 208 0.63 28.69 4.37
N TYR A 209 0.40 27.49 3.84
CA TYR A 209 0.11 27.31 2.42
C TYR A 209 -1.36 27.69 2.14
N SER A 210 -1.66 28.05 0.90
CA SER A 210 -3.03 28.21 0.40
C SER A 210 -3.58 26.89 -0.16
N GLU A 211 -4.92 26.75 -0.28
CA GLU A 211 -5.55 25.54 -0.83
C GLU A 211 -5.05 25.26 -2.25
N THR A 212 -4.86 26.31 -3.05
CA THR A 212 -4.30 26.22 -4.40
C THR A 212 -2.85 25.71 -4.40
N GLU A 213 -2.02 26.10 -3.43
CA GLU A 213 -0.66 25.58 -3.30
C GLU A 213 -0.64 24.11 -2.89
N LEU A 214 -1.54 23.70 -1.98
CA LEU A 214 -1.69 22.30 -1.57
C LEU A 214 -2.13 21.42 -2.74
N GLU A 215 -3.15 21.87 -3.49
CA GLU A 215 -3.59 21.22 -4.72
C GLU A 215 -2.44 21.08 -5.72
N GLN A 216 -1.72 22.17 -6.00
CA GLN A 216 -0.64 22.14 -6.99
C GLN A 216 0.45 21.14 -6.59
N LYS A 217 0.83 21.08 -5.31
CA LYS A 217 1.82 20.10 -4.84
C LYS A 217 1.32 18.66 -4.98
N ILE A 218 0.03 18.41 -4.72
CA ILE A 218 -0.58 17.09 -4.95
C ILE A 218 -0.50 16.72 -6.42
N ILE A 219 -0.78 17.66 -7.33
CA ILE A 219 -0.68 17.43 -8.77
C ILE A 219 0.77 17.15 -9.20
N ASP A 220 1.74 17.92 -8.69
CA ASP A 220 3.17 17.71 -8.98
C ASP A 220 3.67 16.33 -8.51
N LYS A 221 2.94 15.72 -7.56
CA LYS A 221 3.23 14.41 -6.96
C LYS A 221 2.05 13.45 -7.10
N LEU A 222 1.29 13.56 -8.19
CA LEU A 222 0.04 12.81 -8.36
C LEU A 222 0.24 11.29 -8.28
N GLU A 223 1.37 10.76 -8.76
CA GLU A 223 1.73 9.35 -8.62
C GLU A 223 1.76 8.91 -7.15
N HIS A 224 2.40 9.70 -6.28
CA HIS A 224 2.46 9.42 -4.85
C HIS A 224 1.10 9.61 -4.16
N PHE A 225 0.32 10.59 -4.60
CA PHE A 225 -1.03 10.77 -4.08
C PHE A 225 -1.97 9.63 -4.48
N LEU A 226 -1.88 9.10 -5.70
CA LEU A 226 -2.64 7.93 -6.13
C LEU A 226 -2.29 6.69 -5.30
N LEU A 227 -1.01 6.48 -4.99
CA LEU A 227 -0.58 5.42 -4.06
C LEU A 227 -1.19 5.61 -2.67
N GLU A 228 -1.24 6.85 -2.22
CA GLU A 228 -1.82 7.23 -0.93
C GLU A 228 -3.36 7.13 -0.90
N LEU A 229 -4.05 7.28 -2.03
CA LEU A 229 -5.49 6.96 -2.15
C LEU A 229 -5.72 5.44 -2.16
N GLY A 230 -4.85 4.69 -2.84
CA GLY A 230 -4.89 3.22 -2.90
C GLY A 230 -5.48 2.68 -4.21
N LYS A 231 -6.07 1.49 -4.15
CA LYS A 231 -6.44 0.71 -5.35
C LYS A 231 -7.63 1.30 -6.09
N GLY A 232 -7.59 1.18 -7.42
CA GLY A 232 -8.73 1.44 -8.31
C GLY A 232 -8.87 2.89 -8.77
N PHE A 233 -8.18 3.84 -8.14
CA PHE A 233 -8.27 5.26 -8.49
C PHE A 233 -7.65 5.57 -9.86
N THR A 234 -8.36 6.39 -10.63
CA THR A 234 -7.96 6.94 -11.93
C THR A 234 -8.18 8.44 -11.87
N PHE A 235 -7.16 9.23 -12.18
CA PHE A 235 -7.29 10.69 -12.20
C PHE A 235 -8.07 11.14 -13.44
N VAL A 236 -9.12 11.94 -13.23
CA VAL A 236 -9.97 12.47 -14.30
C VAL A 236 -9.61 13.91 -14.62
N GLY A 237 -9.43 14.74 -13.59
CA GLY A 237 -9.06 16.14 -13.80
C GLY A 237 -8.93 16.94 -12.51
N ARG A 238 -8.39 18.15 -12.66
CA ARG A 238 -8.25 19.16 -11.59
C ARG A 238 -9.08 20.39 -11.90
N GLN A 239 -9.53 21.10 -10.87
CA GLN A 239 -10.30 22.34 -10.99
C GLN A 239 -11.45 22.20 -12.00
N VAL A 240 -12.13 21.06 -11.96
CA VAL A 240 -13.15 20.69 -12.94
C VAL A 240 -14.34 21.60 -12.75
N ARG A 241 -14.55 22.48 -13.74
CA ARG A 241 -15.64 23.45 -13.72
C ARG A 241 -16.92 22.81 -14.22
N PHE A 242 -17.99 23.02 -13.47
CA PHE A 242 -19.34 22.83 -13.97
C PHE A 242 -20.18 24.08 -13.70
N THR A 243 -21.20 24.28 -14.52
CA THR A 243 -22.03 25.48 -14.51
C THR A 243 -23.48 25.09 -14.44
N PHE A 244 -24.23 25.76 -13.59
CA PHE A 244 -25.69 25.64 -13.50
C PHE A 244 -26.28 27.00 -13.12
N ASP A 245 -27.33 27.44 -13.83
CA ASP A 245 -28.00 28.73 -13.67
C ASP A 245 -27.01 29.91 -13.51
N ASP A 246 -26.08 30.03 -14.47
CA ASP A 246 -25.05 31.09 -14.54
C ASP A 246 -24.07 31.17 -13.36
N LYS A 247 -24.10 30.20 -12.44
CA LYS A 247 -23.11 30.04 -11.38
C LYS A 247 -22.06 29.01 -11.78
N HIS A 248 -20.80 29.34 -11.52
CA HIS A 248 -19.67 28.48 -11.82
C HIS A 248 -19.12 27.89 -10.53
N PHE A 249 -19.05 26.57 -10.51
CA PHE A 249 -18.46 25.81 -9.43
C PHE A 249 -17.24 25.07 -9.94
N ARG A 250 -16.29 24.79 -9.04
CA ARG A 250 -15.07 24.06 -9.35
C ARG A 250 -14.82 23.01 -8.28
N ILE A 251 -14.54 21.80 -8.74
CA ILE A 251 -14.13 20.69 -7.89
C ILE A 251 -12.61 20.61 -7.98
N ASP A 252 -11.93 20.62 -6.84
CA ASP A 252 -10.46 20.64 -6.78
C ASP A 252 -9.87 19.46 -7.53
N LEU A 253 -10.28 18.23 -7.19
CA LEU A 253 -9.81 17.01 -7.84
C LEU A 253 -10.98 16.05 -8.13
N VAL A 254 -10.99 15.49 -9.33
CA VAL A 254 -11.97 14.48 -9.75
C VAL A 254 -11.23 13.20 -10.09
N PHE A 255 -11.63 12.11 -9.45
CA PHE A 255 -11.16 10.77 -9.71
C PHE A 255 -12.32 9.86 -10.10
N TYR A 256 -11.97 8.70 -10.64
CA TYR A 256 -12.87 7.59 -10.85
C TYR A 256 -12.28 6.35 -10.18
N ASN A 257 -13.08 5.63 -9.39
CA ASN A 257 -12.68 4.36 -8.82
C ASN A 257 -13.21 3.21 -9.69
N ARG A 258 -12.30 2.47 -10.33
CA ARG A 258 -12.66 1.38 -11.26
C ARG A 258 -13.22 0.14 -10.57
N ILE A 259 -12.90 -0.06 -9.29
CA ILE A 259 -13.39 -1.22 -8.52
C ILE A 259 -14.81 -0.94 -8.06
N LEU A 260 -15.04 0.24 -7.48
CA LEU A 260 -16.38 0.69 -7.08
C LEU A 260 -17.25 1.15 -8.26
N GLN A 261 -16.67 1.40 -9.44
CA GLN A 261 -17.35 1.90 -10.63
C GLN A 261 -18.12 3.21 -10.37
N CYS A 262 -17.48 4.16 -9.68
CA CYS A 262 -18.07 5.46 -9.37
C CYS A 262 -17.05 6.59 -9.43
N PHE A 263 -17.55 7.83 -9.55
CA PHE A 263 -16.75 9.03 -9.38
C PHE A 263 -16.39 9.24 -7.91
N VAL A 264 -15.19 9.76 -7.67
CA VAL A 264 -14.73 10.21 -6.35
C VAL A 264 -14.28 11.67 -6.47
N LEU A 265 -15.02 12.57 -5.83
CA LEU A 265 -14.78 14.00 -5.82
C LEU A 265 -13.99 14.34 -4.54
N ILE A 266 -12.85 15.01 -4.68
CA ILE A 266 -12.01 15.38 -3.54
C ILE A 266 -11.87 16.89 -3.48
N ASP A 267 -12.19 17.47 -2.32
CA ASP A 267 -12.05 18.90 -2.00
C ASP A 267 -11.03 19.06 -0.87
N LEU A 268 -10.10 20.01 -1.02
CA LEU A 268 -9.00 20.22 -0.09
C LEU A 268 -9.30 21.42 0.80
N LYS A 269 -9.11 21.28 2.13
CA LYS A 269 -9.36 22.35 3.10
C LYS A 269 -8.23 22.45 4.11
N ILE A 270 -7.64 23.63 4.24
CA ILE A 270 -6.49 23.85 5.16
C ILE A 270 -6.95 24.11 6.60
N GLY A 271 -8.20 24.59 6.76
CA GLY A 271 -8.81 24.86 8.04
C GLY A 271 -9.69 23.73 8.56
N GLU A 272 -10.47 24.06 9.59
CA GLU A 272 -11.55 23.21 10.08
C GLU A 272 -12.66 23.10 9.01
N ILE A 273 -13.26 21.92 8.92
CA ILE A 273 -14.41 21.71 8.05
C ILE A 273 -15.59 22.59 8.50
N SER A 274 -16.29 23.22 7.54
CA SER A 274 -17.50 24.01 7.81
C SER A 274 -18.74 23.35 7.21
N HIS A 275 -19.92 23.71 7.70
CA HIS A 275 -21.20 23.25 7.14
C HIS A 275 -21.38 23.69 5.67
N GLN A 276 -20.81 24.84 5.28
CA GLN A 276 -20.82 25.29 3.89
C GLN A 276 -20.04 24.34 2.97
N ASN A 277 -18.87 23.85 3.42
CA ASN A 277 -18.05 22.90 2.66
C ASN A 277 -18.82 21.58 2.46
N LEU A 278 -19.49 21.08 3.50
CA LEU A 278 -20.30 19.87 3.42
C LEU A 278 -21.49 20.03 2.48
N GLY A 279 -22.21 21.15 2.57
CA GLY A 279 -23.31 21.46 1.64
C GLY A 279 -22.85 21.59 0.19
N GLN A 280 -21.68 22.20 -0.05
CA GLN A 280 -21.05 22.31 -1.36
C GLN A 280 -20.71 20.93 -1.93
N MET A 281 -20.07 20.06 -1.14
CA MET A 281 -19.76 18.69 -1.55
C MET A 281 -21.02 17.88 -1.85
N GLN A 282 -22.08 18.03 -1.04
CA GLN A 282 -23.37 17.38 -1.26
C GLN A 282 -23.99 17.79 -2.59
N MET A 283 -23.91 19.07 -2.94
CA MET A 283 -24.33 19.55 -4.25
C MET A 283 -23.48 18.93 -5.37
N TYR A 284 -22.17 18.81 -5.19
CA TYR A 284 -21.25 18.25 -6.19
C TYR A 284 -21.55 16.77 -6.48
N VAL A 285 -21.69 15.97 -5.43
CA VAL A 285 -22.07 14.57 -5.52
C VAL A 285 -23.42 14.41 -6.22
N ASN A 286 -24.43 15.20 -5.82
CA ASN A 286 -25.75 15.16 -6.43
C ASN A 286 -25.73 15.58 -7.92
N TYR A 287 -24.89 16.55 -8.29
CA TYR A 287 -24.74 16.96 -9.68
C TYR A 287 -24.16 15.81 -10.52
N TYR A 288 -23.09 15.17 -10.03
CA TYR A 288 -22.49 14.03 -10.73
C TYR A 288 -23.47 12.87 -10.86
N ASP A 289 -24.19 12.53 -9.79
CA ASP A 289 -25.17 11.45 -9.81
C ASP A 289 -26.32 11.67 -10.78
N ARG A 290 -26.73 12.93 -10.99
CA ARG A 290 -27.89 13.28 -11.82
C ARG A 290 -27.54 13.65 -13.25
N LYS A 291 -26.30 14.10 -13.51
CA LYS A 291 -25.93 14.75 -14.78
C LYS A 291 -24.67 14.21 -15.44
N VAL A 292 -23.76 13.58 -14.69
CA VAL A 292 -22.44 13.18 -15.21
C VAL A 292 -22.29 11.68 -15.29
N LYS A 293 -22.66 10.96 -14.22
CA LYS A 293 -22.51 9.51 -14.19
C LYS A 293 -23.41 8.83 -15.20
N LEU A 294 -22.94 7.68 -15.69
CA LEU A 294 -23.71 6.80 -16.53
C LEU A 294 -24.68 5.94 -15.71
N GLU A 295 -25.69 5.37 -16.35
CA GLU A 295 -26.72 4.55 -15.69
C GLU A 295 -26.15 3.30 -15.00
N ASN A 296 -25.06 2.75 -15.55
CA ASN A 296 -24.37 1.58 -15.01
C ASN A 296 -23.32 1.93 -13.95
N GLU A 297 -23.12 3.20 -13.62
CA GLU A 297 -22.16 3.63 -12.61
C GLU A 297 -22.83 3.78 -11.24
N ASN A 298 -22.06 3.40 -10.20
CA ASN A 298 -22.49 3.50 -8.83
C ASN A 298 -22.55 4.96 -8.36
N LYS A 299 -23.14 5.16 -7.18
CA LYS A 299 -23.27 6.48 -6.55
C LYS A 299 -21.90 7.15 -6.36
N THR A 300 -21.83 8.43 -6.69
CA THR A 300 -20.63 9.27 -6.58
C THR A 300 -20.25 9.45 -5.11
N ILE A 301 -18.95 9.41 -4.82
CA ILE A 301 -18.40 9.61 -3.48
C ILE A 301 -17.78 11.01 -3.40
N GLY A 302 -18.02 11.71 -2.30
CA GLY A 302 -17.38 12.98 -1.96
C GLY A 302 -16.45 12.81 -0.77
N ILE A 303 -15.20 13.27 -0.89
CA ILE A 303 -14.22 13.24 0.20
C ILE A 303 -13.72 14.66 0.43
N ILE A 304 -13.86 15.15 1.67
CA ILE A 304 -13.28 16.42 2.09
C ILE A 304 -12.03 16.10 2.90
N LEU A 305 -10.86 16.48 2.39
CA LEU A 305 -9.59 16.34 3.09
C LEU A 305 -9.30 17.63 3.86
N CYS A 306 -9.29 17.54 5.18
CA CYS A 306 -9.11 18.69 6.07
C CYS A 306 -7.94 18.50 7.04
N ARG A 307 -7.36 19.61 7.54
CA ARG A 307 -6.33 19.53 8.59
C ARG A 307 -6.94 19.16 9.95
N THR A 308 -8.14 19.67 10.21
CA THR A 308 -8.90 19.40 11.43
C THR A 308 -10.31 18.95 11.07
N LYS A 309 -10.69 17.76 11.52
CA LYS A 309 -12.04 17.19 11.38
C LYS A 309 -12.83 17.43 12.66
N ASN A 310 -14.08 17.85 12.50
CA ASN A 310 -15.09 17.97 13.54
C ASN A 310 -16.22 16.97 13.24
N GLU A 311 -16.24 15.85 13.95
CA GLU A 311 -17.13 14.71 13.65
C GLU A 311 -18.60 15.05 13.91
N THR A 312 -18.88 15.76 15.01
CA THR A 312 -20.23 16.25 15.35
C THR A 312 -20.79 17.17 14.27
N LEU A 313 -19.97 18.05 13.69
CA LEU A 313 -20.44 18.94 12.62
C LEU A 313 -20.80 18.16 11.34
N VAL A 314 -20.05 17.10 11.04
CA VAL A 314 -20.33 16.23 9.88
C VAL A 314 -21.65 15.50 10.08
N GLU A 315 -21.84 14.88 11.25
CA GLU A 315 -23.06 14.16 11.62
C GLU A 315 -24.30 15.06 11.62
N MET A 316 -24.18 16.29 12.13
CA MET A 316 -25.31 17.22 12.23
C MET A 316 -25.67 17.89 10.89
N THR A 317 -24.74 17.93 9.92
CA THR A 317 -24.97 18.58 8.63
C THR A 317 -25.46 17.60 7.56
N LEU A 318 -24.97 16.37 7.58
CA LEU A 318 -25.31 15.36 6.59
C LEU A 318 -26.53 14.54 7.04
N PRO A 319 -27.33 13.99 6.11
CA PRO A 319 -28.44 13.11 6.46
C PRO A 319 -27.97 11.88 7.25
N GLU A 320 -28.81 11.37 8.16
CA GLU A 320 -28.51 10.15 8.95
C GLU A 320 -28.19 8.92 8.09
N ASN A 321 -28.69 8.88 6.85
CA ASN A 321 -28.46 7.80 5.89
C ASN A 321 -27.40 8.16 4.82
N ASN A 322 -26.51 9.11 5.09
CA ASN A 322 -25.42 9.45 4.18
C ASN A 322 -24.37 8.33 4.11
N GLU A 323 -24.16 7.82 2.89
CA GLU A 323 -23.14 6.80 2.56
C GLU A 323 -22.16 7.31 1.47
N GLN A 324 -22.27 8.58 1.07
CA GLN A 324 -21.54 9.12 -0.09
C GLN A 324 -20.48 10.14 0.29
N ILE A 325 -20.69 10.90 1.37
CA ILE A 325 -19.82 12.02 1.73
C ILE A 325 -19.05 11.70 2.99
N PHE A 326 -17.73 11.85 2.91
CA PHE A 326 -16.80 11.57 4.00
C PHE A 326 -15.88 12.76 4.24
N ALA A 327 -15.51 12.96 5.50
CA ALA A 327 -14.49 13.92 5.91
C ALA A 327 -13.32 13.15 6.54
N SER A 328 -12.12 13.40 6.05
CA SER A 328 -10.89 12.75 6.54
C SER A 328 -9.85 13.78 6.91
N LYS A 329 -9.08 13.50 7.95
CA LYS A 329 -7.92 14.33 8.29
C LYS A 329 -6.78 14.02 7.32
N TYR A 330 -5.94 15.01 7.01
CA TYR A 330 -4.63 14.77 6.38
C TYR A 330 -3.50 15.28 7.26
N LEU A 331 -2.36 14.60 7.19
CA LEU A 331 -1.14 14.95 7.90
C LEU A 331 -0.02 15.18 6.88
N THR A 332 0.72 16.28 7.04
CA THR A 332 1.85 16.61 6.17
C THR A 332 3.14 15.91 6.57
N VAL A 333 3.14 15.18 7.69
CA VAL A 333 4.25 14.38 8.18
C VAL A 333 3.66 13.05 8.66
N LEU A 334 4.30 11.92 8.33
CA LEU A 334 3.92 10.62 8.87
C LEU A 334 4.17 10.61 10.40
N PRO A 335 3.13 10.47 11.24
CA PRO A 335 3.34 10.33 12.67
C PRO A 335 4.05 9.02 12.99
N SER A 336 4.69 8.98 14.15
CA SER A 336 5.20 7.72 14.68
C SER A 336 4.06 6.71 14.87
N LYS A 337 4.40 5.42 14.79
CA LYS A 337 3.43 4.34 15.07
C LYS A 337 2.79 4.47 16.45
N GLU A 338 3.51 5.01 17.43
CA GLU A 338 2.99 5.22 18.79
C GLU A 338 1.93 6.33 18.82
N GLU A 339 2.12 7.40 18.05
CA GLU A 339 1.13 8.48 17.93
C GLU A 339 -0.12 8.02 17.18
N LEU A 340 0.04 7.23 16.11
CA LEU A 340 -1.09 6.60 15.43
C LEU A 340 -1.86 5.65 16.37
N LYS A 341 -1.16 4.89 17.22
CA LYS A 341 -1.79 4.03 18.24
C LYS A 341 -2.55 4.82 19.30
N LYS A 342 -2.01 5.94 19.78
CA LYS A 342 -2.73 6.81 20.72
C LYS A 342 -4.03 7.35 20.11
N LEU A 343 -4.06 7.63 18.81
CA LEU A 343 -5.29 8.01 18.12
C LEU A 343 -6.31 6.86 18.07
N ILE A 344 -5.86 5.60 18.03
CA ILE A 344 -6.73 4.41 18.13
C ILE A 344 -7.32 4.34 19.54
N ASP A 345 -6.48 4.42 20.58
CA ASP A 345 -6.91 4.29 21.97
C ASP A 345 -7.87 5.40 22.42
N ASN A 346 -7.73 6.61 21.87
CA ASN A 346 -8.65 7.72 22.17
C ASN A 346 -10.03 7.52 21.53
N LYS A 347 -10.11 6.82 20.39
CA LYS A 347 -11.36 6.58 19.66
C LYS A 347 -12.19 5.43 20.27
N ASP A 348 -11.54 4.50 20.96
CA ASP A 348 -12.20 3.43 21.72
C ASP A 348 -12.72 3.88 23.10
N ASN A 349 -12.38 5.10 23.54
CA ASN A 349 -12.74 5.68 24.85
C ASN A 349 -13.84 6.77 24.78
N GLU A 350 -14.34 7.09 23.59
CA GLU A 350 -15.56 7.88 23.34
C GLU A 350 -16.69 6.93 22.93
#